data_AF-A0A927ZXZ7-F1
#
_entry.id   AF-A0A927ZXZ7-F1
#
_cell.length_a   1.000
_cell.length_b   1.000
_cell.length_c   1.000
_cell.angle_alpha   90.00
_cell.angle_beta   90.00
_cell.angle_gamma   90.00
#
_symmetry.space_group_name_H-M   'P 1'
#
loop_
_entity.id
_entity.type
_entity.pdbx_description
1 polymer ?
#
loop_
_entity_poly.entity_id
_entity_poly.type
_entity_poly.pdbx_seq_one_letter_code
_entity_poly.pdbx_strand_id
1 'polypeptide(L)'
;MSKVSIIVPVYNREKVIRRCVHSILNQDYRDIEVILVDDGSRDSSFKIISEFAQNDERVIAIHKENGGVSSTRNKALSVASGDYVQFLDADDWLPFDSTKLLVREMEENDVEMVVGDFYRVVGNKVSKKGSIHEAAVITRNEYADKMMLTPADFYYGVLWNKLYKREIIEKHHIFMDTNISYCEDVIFNLEYLLHVRNVAVLKAPVYYYVKTEGSLVRQNLSIEKTVRMKTSVIKYYNEFYRNILDSDDYEERKPIIYGYLVAVSTDAFAIPFFSDTHKLGQEDGVPVYYESELDDAGFMLRYLGANLFDRLLSTVALANKLDLNDVKVLYVLYKSGRGYNLNELASITGLSVTACTIALTKLIALGHIRITDVDLFGEHKLSYEYKNGKMDEQLAKIIDDYTSVSFMGISDQDREQYLETRKKIQDNFKRTMVSEEE
;
A
#
# COMPACT_ATOMS: atom_id res chain seq x y z
N MET A 1 -24.00 -17.03 -2.21
CA MET A 1 -22.77 -16.32 -2.54
C MET A 1 -23.19 -15.14 -3.38
N SER A 2 -22.62 -13.97 -3.10
CA SER A 2 -23.03 -12.72 -3.75
C SER A 2 -22.36 -12.58 -5.11
N LYS A 3 -23.09 -12.25 -6.16
CA LYS A 3 -22.53 -12.18 -7.52
C LYS A 3 -21.71 -10.90 -7.70
N VAL A 4 -20.57 -10.95 -8.39
CA VAL A 4 -19.73 -9.76 -8.66
C VAL A 4 -19.75 -9.38 -10.14
N SER A 5 -20.10 -8.12 -10.45
CA SER A 5 -19.94 -7.52 -11.77
C SER A 5 -18.56 -6.89 -11.91
N ILE A 6 -17.70 -7.50 -12.73
CA ILE A 6 -16.36 -6.97 -13.02
C ILE A 6 -16.44 -6.18 -14.33
N ILE A 7 -16.27 -4.86 -14.24
CA ILE A 7 -16.42 -3.90 -15.34
C ILE A 7 -15.06 -3.57 -15.94
N VAL A 8 -14.92 -3.77 -17.25
CA VAL A 8 -13.69 -3.48 -18.00
C VAL A 8 -13.99 -2.58 -19.21
N PRO A 9 -13.61 -1.29 -19.16
CA PRO A 9 -13.66 -0.42 -20.34
C PRO A 9 -12.49 -0.75 -21.29
N VAL A 10 -12.78 -0.90 -22.58
CA VAL A 10 -11.80 -1.32 -23.59
C VAL A 10 -11.72 -0.27 -24.71
N TYR A 11 -10.52 0.23 -24.97
CA TYR A 11 -10.26 1.10 -26.13
C TYR A 11 -8.83 0.93 -26.64
N ASN A 12 -8.66 0.33 -27.82
CA ASN A 12 -7.37 0.06 -28.44
C ASN A 12 -6.37 -0.67 -27.51
N ARG A 13 -6.72 -1.88 -27.09
CA ARG A 13 -5.96 -2.71 -26.13
C ARG A 13 -5.69 -4.13 -26.65
N GLU A 14 -5.62 -4.34 -27.95
CA GLU A 14 -5.48 -5.69 -28.56
C GLU A 14 -4.29 -6.49 -28.00
N LYS A 15 -3.20 -5.81 -27.61
CA LYS A 15 -1.96 -6.42 -27.12
C LYS A 15 -2.04 -6.92 -25.68
N VAL A 16 -2.95 -6.39 -24.87
CA VAL A 16 -2.95 -6.60 -23.41
C VAL A 16 -4.29 -7.12 -22.87
N ILE A 17 -5.40 -6.88 -23.57
CA ILE A 17 -6.75 -7.24 -23.12
C ILE A 17 -6.91 -8.74 -22.80
N ARG A 18 -6.21 -9.63 -23.54
CA ARG A 18 -6.25 -11.06 -23.24
C ARG A 18 -5.75 -11.35 -21.82
N ARG A 19 -4.65 -10.73 -21.37
CA ARG A 19 -4.12 -10.93 -20.00
C ARG A 19 -5.12 -10.46 -18.96
N CYS A 20 -5.70 -9.28 -19.17
CA CYS A 20 -6.72 -8.70 -18.31
C CYS A 20 -7.90 -9.68 -18.11
N VAL A 21 -8.52 -10.14 -19.20
CA VAL A 21 -9.68 -11.05 -19.15
C VAL A 21 -9.31 -12.40 -18.53
N HIS A 22 -8.15 -13.00 -18.87
CA HIS A 22 -7.71 -14.25 -18.25
C HIS A 22 -7.53 -14.12 -16.73
N SER A 23 -7.04 -12.97 -16.23
CA SER A 23 -6.90 -12.76 -14.78
C SER A 23 -8.25 -12.80 -14.04
N ILE A 24 -9.32 -12.37 -14.71
CA ILE A 24 -10.68 -12.41 -14.18
C ILE A 24 -11.25 -13.82 -14.25
N LEU A 25 -11.16 -14.49 -15.41
CA LEU A 25 -11.75 -15.81 -15.60
C LEU A 25 -11.07 -16.89 -14.73
N ASN A 26 -9.81 -16.67 -14.37
CA ASN A 26 -9.03 -17.53 -13.49
C ASN A 26 -9.18 -17.20 -12.00
N GLN A 27 -10.01 -16.23 -11.59
CA GLN A 27 -10.25 -15.98 -10.16
C GLN A 27 -10.73 -17.25 -9.43
N ASP A 28 -10.32 -17.40 -8.17
CA ASP A 28 -10.81 -18.49 -7.32
C ASP A 28 -12.27 -18.26 -6.85
N TYR A 29 -12.77 -17.03 -6.97
CA TYR A 29 -14.18 -16.68 -6.89
C TYR A 29 -14.89 -16.92 -8.23
N ARG A 30 -15.93 -17.75 -8.24
CA ARG A 30 -16.58 -18.21 -9.49
C ARG A 30 -17.86 -17.47 -9.86
N ASP A 31 -18.56 -16.89 -8.89
CA ASP A 31 -19.84 -16.20 -9.09
C ASP A 31 -19.63 -14.77 -9.59
N ILE A 32 -19.12 -14.67 -10.81
CA ILE A 32 -18.75 -13.42 -11.47
C ILE A 32 -19.48 -13.29 -12.80
N GLU A 33 -19.74 -12.05 -13.18
CA GLU A 33 -19.96 -11.67 -14.58
C GLU A 33 -18.91 -10.65 -15.00
N VAL A 34 -18.49 -10.74 -16.25
CA VAL A 34 -17.41 -9.93 -16.81
C VAL A 34 -17.97 -9.06 -17.91
N ILE A 35 -18.05 -7.76 -17.67
CA ILE A 35 -18.70 -6.81 -18.58
C ILE A 35 -17.60 -6.04 -19.32
N LEU A 36 -17.34 -6.48 -20.55
CA LEU A 36 -16.34 -5.90 -21.45
C LEU A 36 -17.02 -4.92 -22.38
N VAL A 37 -16.69 -3.62 -22.28
CA VAL A 37 -17.31 -2.60 -23.13
C VAL A 37 -16.28 -1.96 -24.04
N ASP A 38 -16.38 -2.22 -25.34
CA ASP A 38 -15.56 -1.59 -26.38
C ASP A 38 -16.05 -0.18 -26.70
N ASP A 39 -15.20 0.81 -26.47
CA ASP A 39 -15.45 2.24 -26.71
C ASP A 39 -15.06 2.66 -28.14
N GLY A 40 -15.46 1.85 -29.13
CA GLY A 40 -15.20 2.11 -30.54
C GLY A 40 -13.73 1.94 -30.91
N SER A 41 -13.11 0.80 -30.54
CA SER A 41 -11.72 0.51 -30.88
C SER A 41 -11.52 0.43 -32.40
N ARG A 42 -10.32 0.83 -32.83
CA ARG A 42 -9.87 0.75 -34.24
C ARG A 42 -8.90 -0.41 -34.49
N ASP A 43 -8.49 -1.09 -33.43
CA ASP A 43 -7.63 -2.27 -33.47
C ASP A 43 -8.46 -3.56 -33.32
N SER A 44 -7.82 -4.70 -33.04
CA SER A 44 -8.50 -5.99 -32.93
C SER A 44 -9.22 -6.21 -31.59
N SER A 45 -9.27 -5.22 -30.69
CA SER A 45 -9.87 -5.37 -29.34
C SER A 45 -11.31 -5.88 -29.40
N PHE A 46 -12.13 -5.34 -30.32
CA PHE A 46 -13.53 -5.73 -30.48
C PHE A 46 -13.69 -7.22 -30.80
N LYS A 47 -12.79 -7.78 -31.64
CA LYS A 47 -12.80 -9.21 -31.99
C LYS A 47 -12.46 -10.04 -30.78
N ILE A 48 -11.40 -9.65 -30.07
CA ILE A 48 -10.88 -10.39 -28.92
C ILE A 48 -11.94 -10.50 -27.82
N ILE A 49 -12.63 -9.41 -27.46
CA ILE A 49 -13.66 -9.48 -26.42
C ILE A 49 -14.90 -10.28 -26.87
N SER A 50 -15.22 -10.23 -28.16
CA SER A 50 -16.33 -11.02 -28.73
C SER A 50 -16.03 -12.51 -28.72
N GLU A 51 -14.77 -12.90 -28.98
CA GLU A 51 -14.31 -14.29 -28.84
C GLU A 51 -14.47 -14.78 -27.39
N PHE A 52 -14.15 -13.97 -26.39
CA PHE A 52 -14.36 -14.37 -24.99
C PHE A 52 -15.84 -14.55 -24.66
N ALA A 53 -16.72 -13.64 -25.10
CA ALA A 53 -18.17 -13.76 -24.89
C ALA A 53 -18.79 -14.98 -25.58
N GLN A 54 -18.20 -15.45 -26.69
CA GLN A 54 -18.64 -16.68 -27.36
C GLN A 54 -18.21 -17.96 -26.62
N ASN A 55 -17.10 -17.90 -25.88
CA ASN A 55 -16.49 -19.07 -25.25
C ASN A 55 -16.78 -19.22 -23.76
N ASP A 56 -17.22 -18.15 -23.08
CA ASP A 56 -17.53 -18.16 -21.65
C ASP A 56 -18.82 -17.37 -21.38
N GLU A 57 -19.84 -18.04 -20.85
CA GLU A 57 -21.18 -17.47 -20.60
C GLU A 57 -21.20 -16.35 -19.55
N ARG A 58 -20.14 -16.25 -18.73
CA ARG A 58 -19.99 -15.17 -17.76
C ARG A 58 -19.57 -13.86 -18.41
N VAL A 59 -19.11 -13.89 -19.65
CA VAL A 59 -18.57 -12.72 -20.36
C VAL A 59 -19.65 -12.06 -21.21
N ILE A 60 -19.89 -10.78 -20.94
CA ILE A 60 -20.81 -9.92 -21.67
C ILE A 60 -19.96 -8.92 -22.45
N ALA A 61 -19.95 -9.03 -23.78
CA ALA A 61 -19.30 -8.06 -24.66
C ALA A 61 -20.31 -7.03 -25.20
N ILE A 62 -20.01 -5.74 -25.02
CA ILE A 62 -20.81 -4.63 -25.52
C ILE A 62 -19.93 -3.78 -26.44
N HIS A 63 -20.46 -3.42 -27.60
CA HIS A 63 -19.80 -2.52 -28.55
C HIS A 63 -20.59 -1.23 -28.64
N LYS A 64 -19.92 -0.08 -28.50
CA LYS A 64 -20.52 1.25 -28.64
C LYS A 64 -19.62 2.16 -29.47
N GLU A 65 -20.19 3.25 -29.96
CA GLU A 65 -19.39 4.34 -30.54
C GLU A 65 -18.52 5.00 -29.46
N ASN A 66 -17.38 5.56 -29.85
CA ASN A 66 -16.45 6.19 -28.91
C ASN A 66 -17.12 7.37 -28.19
N GLY A 67 -17.18 7.29 -26.85
CA GLY A 67 -17.74 8.32 -25.97
C GLY A 67 -16.92 8.56 -24.71
N GLY A 68 -15.73 7.97 -24.63
CA GLY A 68 -14.83 8.09 -23.49
C GLY A 68 -15.09 7.07 -22.37
N VAL A 69 -14.15 7.01 -21.44
CA VAL A 69 -14.13 6.04 -20.33
C VAL A 69 -15.35 6.17 -19.42
N SER A 70 -15.77 7.38 -19.08
CA SER A 70 -16.96 7.63 -18.24
C SER A 70 -18.24 7.06 -18.89
N SER A 71 -18.45 7.34 -20.19
CA SER A 71 -19.59 6.81 -20.94
C SER A 71 -19.57 5.27 -20.99
N THR A 72 -18.37 4.71 -21.13
CA THR A 72 -18.14 3.26 -21.23
C THR A 72 -18.44 2.55 -19.90
N ARG A 73 -17.93 3.09 -18.79
CA ARG A 73 -18.21 2.54 -17.45
C ARG A 73 -19.68 2.72 -17.05
N ASN A 74 -20.32 3.84 -17.40
CA ASN A 74 -21.76 4.02 -17.18
C ASN A 74 -22.60 3.00 -17.97
N LYS A 75 -22.20 2.72 -19.22
CA LYS A 75 -22.88 1.69 -20.02
C LYS A 75 -22.74 0.32 -19.37
N ALA A 76 -21.57 -0.02 -18.85
CA ALA A 76 -21.34 -1.26 -18.12
C ALA A 76 -22.18 -1.34 -16.84
N LEU A 77 -22.20 -0.26 -16.05
CA LEU A 77 -23.03 -0.18 -14.83
C LEU A 77 -24.51 -0.39 -15.13
N SER A 78 -25.02 0.14 -16.25
CA SER A 78 -26.45 -0.01 -16.62
C SER A 78 -26.91 -1.45 -16.90
N VAL A 79 -25.96 -2.37 -17.14
CA VAL A 79 -26.25 -3.78 -17.43
C VAL A 79 -25.73 -4.73 -16.33
N ALA A 80 -25.06 -4.18 -15.32
CA ALA A 80 -24.52 -4.96 -14.21
C ALA A 80 -25.66 -5.53 -13.35
N SER A 81 -25.57 -6.82 -13.02
CA SER A 81 -26.57 -7.58 -12.26
C SER A 81 -26.03 -8.14 -10.93
N GLY A 82 -24.70 -8.16 -10.74
CA GLY A 82 -24.06 -8.65 -9.53
C GLY A 82 -24.30 -7.76 -8.32
N ASP A 83 -24.48 -8.34 -7.14
CA ASP A 83 -24.67 -7.61 -5.87
C ASP A 83 -23.54 -6.61 -5.59
N TYR A 84 -22.33 -6.92 -6.07
CA TYR A 84 -21.16 -6.08 -5.96
C TYR A 84 -20.60 -5.67 -7.32
N VAL A 85 -19.94 -4.51 -7.36
CA VAL A 85 -19.24 -3.98 -8.54
C VAL A 85 -17.75 -3.89 -8.25
N GLN A 86 -16.92 -4.36 -9.18
CA GLN A 86 -15.47 -4.21 -9.20
C GLN A 86 -15.05 -3.62 -10.55
N PHE A 87 -14.12 -2.66 -10.55
CA PHE A 87 -13.59 -2.06 -11.78
C PHE A 87 -12.20 -2.61 -12.09
N LEU A 88 -11.88 -2.79 -13.38
CA LEU A 88 -10.57 -3.19 -13.85
C LEU A 88 -10.27 -2.50 -15.18
N ASP A 89 -9.11 -1.85 -15.29
CA ASP A 89 -8.68 -1.24 -16.55
C ASP A 89 -8.05 -2.30 -17.48
N ALA A 90 -8.26 -2.14 -18.79
CA ALA A 90 -7.92 -3.17 -19.80
C ALA A 90 -6.41 -3.44 -19.99
N ASP A 91 -5.54 -2.57 -19.49
CA ASP A 91 -4.08 -2.74 -19.48
C ASP A 91 -3.55 -3.42 -18.20
N ASP A 92 -4.39 -3.57 -17.19
CA ASP A 92 -4.06 -4.11 -15.88
C ASP A 92 -4.54 -5.56 -15.69
N TRP A 93 -4.35 -6.12 -14.50
CA TRP A 93 -4.85 -7.45 -14.14
C TRP A 93 -5.05 -7.63 -12.63
N LEU A 94 -5.79 -8.68 -12.25
CA LEU A 94 -6.08 -9.02 -10.85
C LEU A 94 -5.16 -10.15 -10.34
N PRO A 95 -4.72 -10.11 -9.06
CA PRO A 95 -4.25 -11.28 -8.32
C PRO A 95 -5.31 -12.39 -8.28
N PHE A 96 -4.89 -13.65 -8.20
CA PHE A 96 -5.77 -14.84 -8.32
C PHE A 96 -6.91 -14.91 -7.28
N ASP A 97 -6.67 -14.43 -6.07
CA ASP A 97 -7.58 -14.45 -4.92
C ASP A 97 -8.27 -13.10 -4.64
N SER A 98 -8.03 -12.10 -5.49
CA SER A 98 -8.47 -10.71 -5.30
C SER A 98 -9.98 -10.59 -5.05
N THR A 99 -10.80 -11.12 -5.96
CA THR A 99 -12.26 -10.98 -5.87
C THR A 99 -12.79 -11.70 -4.63
N LYS A 100 -12.24 -12.87 -4.28
CA LYS A 100 -12.66 -13.61 -3.08
C LYS A 100 -12.29 -12.88 -1.80
N LEU A 101 -11.09 -12.31 -1.70
CA LEU A 101 -10.68 -11.53 -0.54
C LEU A 101 -11.61 -10.32 -0.35
N LEU A 102 -11.91 -9.60 -1.42
CA LEU A 102 -12.82 -8.46 -1.37
C LEU A 102 -14.24 -8.86 -0.97
N VAL A 103 -14.79 -9.94 -1.56
CA VAL A 103 -16.12 -10.45 -1.20
C VAL A 103 -16.16 -10.90 0.25
N ARG A 104 -15.12 -11.61 0.70
CA ARG A 104 -15.02 -12.07 2.09
C ARG A 104 -15.10 -10.91 3.07
N GLU A 105 -14.37 -9.83 2.84
CA GLU A 105 -14.43 -8.64 3.71
C GLU A 105 -15.82 -7.97 3.68
N MET A 106 -16.52 -8.01 2.55
CA MET A 106 -17.88 -7.46 2.41
C MET A 106 -18.95 -8.34 3.10
N GLU A 107 -18.76 -9.66 3.12
CA GLU A 107 -19.72 -10.61 3.72
C GLU A 107 -19.45 -10.87 5.22
N GLU A 108 -18.19 -10.86 5.65
CA GLU A 108 -17.81 -11.05 7.06
C GLU A 108 -17.99 -9.78 7.91
N ASN A 109 -18.03 -8.59 7.27
CA ASN A 109 -18.21 -7.31 7.95
C ASN A 109 -19.44 -6.57 7.43
N ASP A 110 -20.16 -5.85 8.30
CA ASP A 110 -21.26 -4.95 7.88
C ASP A 110 -20.70 -3.63 7.31
N VAL A 111 -20.16 -3.72 6.09
CA VAL A 111 -19.56 -2.60 5.36
C VAL A 111 -20.24 -2.39 4.01
N GLU A 112 -20.07 -1.21 3.45
CA GLU A 112 -20.64 -0.87 2.14
C GLU A 112 -19.58 -0.64 1.07
N MET A 113 -18.30 -0.63 1.46
CA MET A 113 -17.16 -0.57 0.57
C MET A 113 -16.01 -1.37 1.17
N VAL A 114 -15.28 -2.09 0.32
CA VAL A 114 -13.97 -2.65 0.67
C VAL A 114 -12.92 -1.94 -0.16
N VAL A 115 -11.80 -1.56 0.45
CA VAL A 115 -10.65 -0.96 -0.23
C VAL A 115 -9.40 -1.77 0.04
N GLY A 116 -8.68 -2.11 -1.02
CA GLY A 116 -7.47 -2.92 -0.99
C GLY A 116 -6.20 -2.13 -1.29
N ASP A 117 -5.08 -2.66 -0.84
CA ASP A 117 -3.76 -2.29 -1.35
C ASP A 117 -3.62 -2.72 -2.82
N PHE A 118 -2.53 -2.32 -3.48
CA PHE A 118 -2.26 -2.73 -4.86
C PHE A 118 -0.77 -2.83 -5.17
N TYR A 119 -0.47 -3.55 -6.25
CA TYR A 119 0.84 -3.62 -6.85
C TYR A 119 0.95 -2.60 -7.98
N ARG A 120 2.04 -1.84 -7.99
CA ARG A 120 2.44 -1.01 -9.13
C ARG A 120 3.51 -1.72 -9.93
N VAL A 121 3.26 -1.93 -11.21
CA VAL A 121 4.17 -2.58 -12.15
C VAL A 121 4.83 -1.53 -13.06
N VAL A 122 6.16 -1.55 -13.12
CA VAL A 122 6.97 -0.71 -14.01
C VAL A 122 7.96 -1.62 -14.73
N GLY A 123 7.70 -1.91 -16.01
CA GLY A 123 8.48 -2.89 -16.76
C GLY A 123 8.40 -4.27 -16.11
N ASN A 124 9.53 -4.79 -15.64
CA ASN A 124 9.64 -6.09 -14.97
C ASN A 124 9.67 -5.97 -13.43
N LYS A 125 9.43 -4.78 -12.89
CA LYS A 125 9.45 -4.50 -11.45
C LYS A 125 8.04 -4.27 -10.92
N VAL A 126 7.81 -4.68 -9.68
CA VAL A 126 6.54 -4.53 -8.97
C VAL A 126 6.77 -3.92 -7.60
N SER A 127 5.90 -3.04 -7.14
CA SER A 127 5.97 -2.47 -5.78
C SER A 127 4.60 -2.42 -5.12
N LYS A 128 4.52 -2.87 -3.87
CA LYS A 128 3.27 -2.76 -3.10
C LYS A 128 3.00 -1.30 -2.74
N LYS A 129 1.74 -0.90 -2.81
CA LYS A 129 1.22 0.43 -2.47
C LYS A 129 -0.04 0.29 -1.63
N GLY A 130 -0.12 1.08 -0.59
CA GLY A 130 -1.20 1.13 0.38
C GLY A 130 -1.07 2.39 1.23
N SER A 131 -2.20 2.94 1.67
CA SER A 131 -2.20 4.19 2.47
C SER A 131 -2.56 3.95 3.94
N ILE A 132 -3.39 2.93 4.21
CA ILE A 132 -3.90 2.65 5.57
C ILE A 132 -3.18 1.42 6.12
N HIS A 133 -2.43 1.61 7.21
CA HIS A 133 -1.49 0.59 7.72
C HIS A 133 -2.13 -0.45 8.66
N GLU A 134 -3.39 -0.30 9.01
CA GLU A 134 -4.15 -1.21 9.87
C GLU A 134 -5.31 -1.81 9.09
N ALA A 135 -5.43 -3.14 9.11
CA ALA A 135 -6.61 -3.81 8.58
C ALA A 135 -7.73 -3.62 9.60
N ALA A 136 -8.76 -2.89 9.21
CA ALA A 136 -9.83 -2.48 10.10
C ALA A 136 -11.10 -2.13 9.33
N VAL A 137 -12.24 -2.34 9.96
CA VAL A 137 -13.47 -1.66 9.59
C VAL A 137 -13.41 -0.27 10.21
N ILE A 138 -13.44 0.75 9.37
CA ILE A 138 -13.43 2.15 9.79
C ILE A 138 -14.68 2.85 9.29
N THR A 139 -15.10 3.88 10.01
CA THR A 139 -16.21 4.72 9.59
C THR A 139 -15.83 5.53 8.36
N ARG A 140 -16.85 6.00 7.62
CA ARG A 140 -16.67 6.96 6.52
C ARG A 140 -15.86 8.18 6.95
N ASN A 141 -16.12 8.71 8.15
CA ASN A 141 -15.44 9.92 8.62
C ASN A 141 -13.95 9.65 8.91
N GLU A 142 -13.60 8.50 9.49
CA GLU A 142 -12.20 8.10 9.66
C GLU A 142 -11.50 7.86 8.32
N TYR A 143 -12.18 7.25 7.35
CA TYR A 143 -11.66 7.08 5.99
C TYR A 143 -11.43 8.44 5.31
N ALA A 144 -12.38 9.36 5.44
CA ALA A 144 -12.28 10.72 4.93
C ALA A 144 -11.14 11.50 5.60
N ASP A 145 -10.95 11.38 6.91
CA ASP A 145 -9.85 12.03 7.62
C ASP A 145 -8.49 11.57 7.12
N LYS A 146 -8.32 10.28 6.84
CA LYS A 146 -7.09 9.75 6.23
C LYS A 146 -6.92 10.26 4.79
N MET A 147 -7.97 10.29 3.99
CA MET A 147 -7.97 10.86 2.64
C MET A 147 -7.60 12.35 2.63
N MET A 148 -8.05 13.11 3.63
CA MET A 148 -7.75 14.54 3.80
C MET A 148 -6.27 14.82 4.05
N LEU A 149 -5.58 13.90 4.73
CA LEU A 149 -4.15 14.02 5.02
C LEU A 149 -3.27 13.64 3.83
N THR A 150 -3.74 12.77 2.94
CA THR A 150 -3.03 12.34 1.72
C THR A 150 -3.89 12.47 0.45
N PRO A 151 -4.36 13.68 0.10
CA PRO A 151 -5.36 13.91 -0.95
C PRO A 151 -4.92 13.55 -2.38
N ALA A 152 -3.61 13.45 -2.61
CA ALA A 152 -3.03 13.12 -3.92
C ALA A 152 -2.57 11.65 -4.03
N ASP A 153 -2.94 10.81 -3.06
CA ASP A 153 -2.63 9.39 -3.05
C ASP A 153 -3.64 8.61 -3.93
N PHE A 154 -3.11 7.85 -4.89
CA PHE A 154 -3.91 7.02 -5.81
C PHE A 154 -4.83 6.06 -5.05
N TYR A 155 -4.43 5.61 -3.86
CA TYR A 155 -5.22 4.70 -3.03
C TYR A 155 -6.67 5.15 -2.83
N TYR A 156 -6.91 6.45 -2.62
CA TYR A 156 -8.26 7.00 -2.45
C TYR A 156 -8.93 7.32 -3.77
N GLY A 157 -8.16 7.79 -4.75
CA GLY A 157 -8.70 8.37 -5.98
C GLY A 157 -9.14 7.36 -7.03
N VAL A 158 -8.55 6.17 -7.08
CA VAL A 158 -8.84 5.17 -8.13
C VAL A 158 -10.07 4.32 -7.81
N LEU A 159 -10.68 3.76 -8.85
CA LEU A 159 -11.84 2.87 -8.68
C LEU A 159 -11.48 1.42 -8.44
N TRP A 160 -10.36 0.97 -9.02
CA TRP A 160 -10.08 -0.44 -9.27
C TRP A 160 -9.52 -1.20 -8.06
N ASN A 161 -9.11 -0.51 -7.00
CA ASN A 161 -8.71 -1.14 -5.73
C ASN A 161 -9.88 -1.31 -4.76
N LYS A 162 -11.12 -1.25 -5.23
CA LYS A 162 -12.32 -1.23 -4.39
C LYS A 162 -13.37 -2.22 -4.87
N LEU A 163 -14.19 -2.67 -3.93
CA LEU A 163 -15.44 -3.38 -4.16
C LEU A 163 -16.60 -2.55 -3.60
N TYR A 164 -17.64 -2.37 -4.41
CA TYR A 164 -18.80 -1.52 -4.08
C TYR A 164 -20.07 -2.36 -4.03
N LYS A 165 -21.01 -2.01 -3.14
CA LYS A 165 -22.39 -2.50 -3.20
C LYS A 165 -23.13 -1.86 -4.37
N ARG A 166 -23.62 -2.67 -5.32
CA ARG A 166 -24.37 -2.18 -6.50
C ARG A 166 -25.63 -1.44 -6.09
N GLU A 167 -26.33 -1.91 -5.06
CA GLU A 167 -27.58 -1.30 -4.58
C GLU A 167 -27.43 0.19 -4.23
N ILE A 168 -26.26 0.61 -3.74
CA ILE A 168 -25.99 2.02 -3.38
C ILE A 168 -25.82 2.85 -4.65
N ILE A 169 -25.09 2.32 -5.63
CA ILE A 169 -24.91 2.95 -6.94
C ILE A 169 -26.27 3.18 -7.60
N GLU A 170 -27.14 2.17 -7.58
CA GLU A 170 -28.47 2.25 -8.20
C GLU A 170 -29.42 3.19 -7.46
N LYS A 171 -29.51 3.03 -6.13
CA LYS A 171 -30.41 3.80 -5.27
C LYS A 171 -30.12 5.30 -5.31
N HIS A 172 -28.84 5.67 -5.40
CA HIS A 172 -28.40 7.05 -5.40
C HIS A 172 -28.08 7.59 -6.80
N HIS A 173 -28.31 6.79 -7.85
CA HIS A 173 -28.04 7.14 -9.24
C HIS A 173 -26.61 7.67 -9.44
N ILE A 174 -25.63 6.95 -8.92
CA ILE A 174 -24.22 7.34 -9.01
C ILE A 174 -23.69 6.93 -10.38
N PHE A 175 -23.25 7.90 -11.16
CA PHE A 175 -22.65 7.68 -12.49
C PHE A 175 -21.50 8.66 -12.72
N MET A 176 -20.64 8.35 -13.69
CA MET A 176 -19.51 9.20 -14.06
C MET A 176 -19.98 10.29 -15.03
N ASP A 177 -19.73 11.56 -14.70
CA ASP A 177 -20.05 12.67 -15.59
C ASP A 177 -19.22 12.55 -16.88
N THR A 178 -19.90 12.41 -18.03
CA THR A 178 -19.27 12.28 -19.34
C THR A 178 -18.62 13.57 -19.83
N ASN A 179 -18.95 14.72 -19.23
CA ASN A 179 -18.31 16.00 -19.52
C ASN A 179 -16.96 16.15 -18.82
N ILE A 180 -16.64 15.25 -17.89
CA ILE A 180 -15.38 15.26 -17.14
C ILE A 180 -14.48 14.17 -17.71
N SER A 181 -13.40 14.58 -18.38
CA SER A 181 -12.43 13.67 -19.00
C SER A 181 -11.24 13.31 -18.10
N TYR A 182 -11.20 13.83 -16.86
CA TYR A 182 -10.11 13.62 -15.91
C TYR A 182 -10.65 13.60 -14.48
N CYS A 183 -10.16 12.68 -13.67
CA CYS A 183 -10.54 12.52 -12.25
C CYS A 183 -12.02 12.14 -12.06
N GLU A 184 -12.65 11.55 -13.07
CA GLU A 184 -13.97 10.93 -12.99
C GLU A 184 -14.03 9.87 -11.88
N ASP A 185 -12.93 9.13 -11.68
CA ASP A 185 -12.77 8.13 -10.62
C ASP A 185 -12.92 8.75 -9.22
N VAL A 186 -12.24 9.88 -9.00
CA VAL A 186 -12.26 10.59 -7.71
C VAL A 186 -13.66 11.08 -7.40
N ILE A 187 -14.34 11.63 -8.42
CA ILE A 187 -15.70 12.15 -8.25
C ILE A 187 -16.66 11.01 -7.92
N PHE A 188 -16.60 9.91 -8.67
CA PHE A 188 -17.42 8.72 -8.39
C PHE A 188 -17.20 8.21 -6.96
N ASN A 189 -15.95 8.15 -6.50
CA ASN A 189 -15.64 7.74 -5.13
C ASN A 189 -16.23 8.71 -4.09
N LEU A 190 -16.15 10.01 -4.30
CA LEU A 190 -16.72 11.01 -3.37
C LEU A 190 -18.25 10.89 -3.30
N GLU A 191 -18.92 10.76 -4.44
CA GLU A 191 -20.38 10.56 -4.52
C GLU A 191 -20.79 9.25 -3.82
N TYR A 192 -20.06 8.17 -4.04
CA TYR A 192 -20.31 6.90 -3.34
C TYR A 192 -20.08 7.01 -1.83
N LEU A 193 -19.02 7.70 -1.43
CA LEU A 193 -18.68 7.90 -0.01
C LEU A 193 -19.79 8.65 0.75
N LEU A 194 -20.56 9.53 0.11
CA LEU A 194 -21.69 10.22 0.76
C LEU A 194 -22.76 9.26 1.31
N HIS A 195 -22.85 8.05 0.75
CA HIS A 195 -23.94 7.12 1.02
C HIS A 195 -23.53 5.86 1.80
N VAL A 196 -22.26 5.79 2.23
CA VAL A 196 -21.73 4.68 3.03
C VAL A 196 -21.47 5.09 4.47
N ARG A 197 -21.51 4.12 5.38
CA ARG A 197 -21.24 4.31 6.81
C ARG A 197 -19.90 3.73 7.18
N ASN A 198 -19.60 2.53 6.70
CA ASN A 198 -18.38 1.79 7.05
C ASN A 198 -17.63 1.31 5.81
N VAL A 199 -16.30 1.32 5.92
CA VAL A 199 -15.35 0.87 4.91
C VAL A 199 -14.44 -0.17 5.53
N ALA A 200 -14.32 -1.35 4.91
CA ALA A 200 -13.31 -2.33 5.30
C ALA A 200 -12.00 -2.05 4.57
N VAL A 201 -10.91 -1.99 5.33
CA VAL A 201 -9.55 -1.79 4.83
C VAL A 201 -8.82 -3.13 4.75
N LEU A 202 -8.57 -3.58 3.52
CA LEU A 202 -7.83 -4.79 3.24
C LEU A 202 -6.37 -4.46 2.87
N LYS A 203 -5.41 -4.95 3.67
CA LYS A 203 -3.98 -4.75 3.41
C LYS A 203 -3.40 -5.68 2.35
N ALA A 204 -4.18 -6.62 1.84
CA ALA A 204 -3.76 -7.49 0.74
C ALA A 204 -3.80 -6.70 -0.57
N PRO A 205 -2.76 -6.79 -1.42
CA PRO A 205 -2.82 -6.22 -2.76
C PRO A 205 -3.88 -6.94 -3.60
N VAL A 206 -4.88 -6.19 -4.08
CA VAL A 206 -6.01 -6.76 -4.85
C VAL A 206 -5.92 -6.44 -6.34
N TYR A 207 -4.85 -5.78 -6.79
CA TYR A 207 -4.76 -5.24 -8.14
C TYR A 207 -3.32 -5.04 -8.61
N TYR A 208 -3.02 -5.28 -9.89
CA TYR A 208 -1.75 -4.92 -10.53
C TYR A 208 -1.94 -3.76 -11.51
N TYR A 209 -1.48 -2.59 -11.12
CA TYR A 209 -1.52 -1.35 -11.90
C TYR A 209 -0.25 -1.17 -12.75
N VAL A 210 -0.39 -1.15 -14.07
CA VAL A 210 0.71 -1.08 -15.04
C VAL A 210 1.01 0.36 -15.43
N LYS A 211 2.19 0.84 -15.06
CA LYS A 211 2.67 2.15 -15.51
C LYS A 211 3.45 2.00 -16.82
N THR A 212 2.81 2.33 -17.93
CA THR A 212 3.47 2.40 -19.24
C THR A 212 4.11 3.78 -19.50
N GLU A 213 5.25 3.80 -20.18
CA GLU A 213 5.84 5.04 -20.72
C GLU A 213 4.91 5.60 -21.79
N GLY A 214 4.23 6.70 -21.47
CA GLY A 214 3.21 7.32 -22.33
C GLY A 214 1.80 7.32 -21.76
N SER A 215 1.59 6.85 -20.52
CA SER A 215 0.31 7.03 -19.81
C SER A 215 -0.20 8.47 -19.92
N LEU A 216 -1.53 8.62 -20.04
CA LEU A 216 -2.26 9.87 -20.26
C LEU A 216 -1.80 11.04 -19.36
N VAL A 217 -1.25 10.70 -18.18
CA VAL A 217 -0.72 11.64 -17.18
C VAL A 217 0.53 12.39 -17.65
N ARG A 218 1.38 11.83 -18.53
CA ARG A 218 2.60 12.52 -19.02
C ARG A 218 2.40 13.28 -20.32
N GLN A 219 1.53 12.83 -21.22
CA GLN A 219 1.57 13.32 -22.60
C GLN A 219 0.85 14.64 -22.86
N ASN A 220 0.05 15.20 -21.93
CA ASN A 220 -0.78 16.37 -22.26
C ASN A 220 -1.23 17.27 -21.07
N LEU A 221 -0.48 17.33 -19.97
CA LEU A 221 -0.83 18.26 -18.88
C LEU A 221 -0.22 19.64 -19.15
N SER A 222 -0.96 20.49 -19.88
CA SER A 222 -0.73 21.93 -19.78
C SER A 222 -1.08 22.39 -18.36
N ILE A 223 -0.40 23.42 -17.85
CA ILE A 223 -0.69 24.01 -16.53
C ILE A 223 -2.19 24.35 -16.43
N GLU A 224 -2.77 24.89 -17.51
CA GLU A 224 -4.20 25.20 -17.60
C GLU A 224 -5.09 23.98 -17.34
N LYS A 225 -4.72 22.82 -17.89
CA LYS A 225 -5.47 21.57 -17.72
C LYS A 225 -5.36 21.03 -16.29
N THR A 226 -4.16 21.08 -15.70
CA THR A 226 -3.94 20.71 -14.29
C THR A 226 -4.72 21.60 -13.33
N VAL A 227 -4.74 22.91 -13.58
CA VAL A 227 -5.52 23.87 -12.78
C VAL A 227 -7.01 23.59 -12.92
N ARG A 228 -7.52 23.43 -14.16
CA ARG A 228 -8.94 23.12 -14.41
C ARG A 228 -9.36 21.83 -13.71
N MET A 229 -8.55 20.78 -13.82
CA MET A 229 -8.79 19.49 -13.17
C MET A 229 -8.88 19.64 -11.64
N LYS A 230 -7.90 20.29 -11.02
CA LYS A 230 -7.91 20.54 -9.57
C LYS A 230 -9.09 21.41 -9.13
N THR A 231 -9.46 22.42 -9.91
CA THR A 231 -10.62 23.30 -9.65
C THR A 231 -11.95 22.55 -9.79
N SER A 232 -12.08 21.59 -10.71
CA SER A 232 -13.27 20.75 -10.80
C SER A 232 -13.37 19.81 -9.60
N VAL A 233 -12.29 19.10 -9.27
CA VAL A 233 -12.30 18.12 -8.16
C VAL A 233 -12.49 18.81 -6.81
N ILE A 234 -11.87 19.98 -6.57
CA ILE A 234 -12.01 20.67 -5.27
C ILE A 234 -13.46 21.09 -4.99
N LYS A 235 -14.29 21.28 -6.02
CA LYS A 235 -15.71 21.55 -5.83
C LYS A 235 -16.41 20.36 -5.18
N TYR A 236 -16.26 19.17 -5.79
CA TYR A 236 -16.82 17.91 -5.26
C TYR A 236 -16.20 17.56 -3.91
N TYR A 237 -14.89 17.76 -3.76
CA TYR A 237 -14.18 17.51 -2.50
C TYR A 237 -14.73 18.40 -1.38
N ASN A 238 -14.90 19.70 -1.62
CA ASN A 238 -15.52 20.60 -0.64
C ASN A 238 -16.96 20.24 -0.32
N GLU A 239 -17.75 19.91 -1.34
CA GLU A 239 -19.14 19.49 -1.17
C GLU A 239 -19.23 18.22 -0.32
N PHE A 240 -18.35 17.25 -0.57
CA PHE A 240 -18.24 16.05 0.24
C PHE A 240 -18.00 16.37 1.72
N TYR A 241 -16.95 17.14 2.06
CA TYR A 241 -16.66 17.46 3.47
C TYR A 241 -17.74 18.31 4.14
N ARG A 242 -18.42 19.20 3.41
CA ARG A 242 -19.57 19.95 3.94
C ARG A 242 -20.75 19.07 4.32
N ASN A 243 -20.93 17.92 3.65
CA ASN A 243 -22.02 17.00 3.91
C ASN A 243 -21.71 16.02 5.05
N ILE A 244 -20.43 15.76 5.35
CA ILE A 244 -20.04 14.77 6.37
C ILE A 244 -19.52 15.37 7.69
N LEU A 245 -19.16 16.65 7.69
CA LEU A 245 -18.69 17.39 8.87
C LEU A 245 -19.75 18.38 9.35
N ASP A 246 -19.79 18.64 10.65
CA ASP A 246 -20.56 19.74 11.21
C ASP A 246 -19.98 21.10 10.78
N SER A 247 -20.77 22.18 10.87
CA SER A 247 -20.38 23.50 10.37
C SER A 247 -19.08 24.03 10.98
N ASP A 248 -18.88 23.78 12.27
CA ASP A 248 -17.72 24.26 13.01
C ASP A 248 -16.47 23.45 12.65
N ASP A 249 -16.60 22.12 12.58
CA ASP A 249 -15.53 21.20 12.15
C ASP A 249 -15.09 21.47 10.71
N TYR A 250 -16.04 21.76 9.80
CA TYR A 250 -15.73 22.10 8.42
C TYR A 250 -14.89 23.37 8.34
N GLU A 251 -15.26 24.43 9.07
CA GLU A 251 -14.50 25.70 9.04
C GLU A 251 -13.11 25.54 9.66
N GLU A 252 -12.94 24.72 10.70
CA GLU A 252 -11.62 24.41 11.28
C GLU A 252 -10.74 23.64 10.27
N ARG A 253 -11.30 22.64 9.59
CA ARG A 253 -10.57 21.76 8.65
C ARG A 253 -10.44 22.33 7.25
N LYS A 254 -11.13 23.42 6.94
CA LYS A 254 -11.13 24.10 5.63
C LYS A 254 -9.72 24.33 5.06
N PRO A 255 -8.71 24.81 5.81
CA PRO A 255 -7.37 24.97 5.25
C PRO A 255 -6.74 23.66 4.77
N ILE A 256 -7.01 22.55 5.47
CA ILE A 256 -6.50 21.21 5.13
C ILE A 256 -7.22 20.68 3.89
N ILE A 257 -8.55 20.85 3.82
CA ILE A 257 -9.38 20.47 2.66
C ILE A 257 -8.90 21.20 1.39
N TYR A 258 -8.65 22.51 1.48
CA TYR A 258 -8.12 23.31 0.37
C TYR A 258 -6.64 22.99 0.06
N GLY A 259 -5.93 22.31 0.97
CA GLY A 259 -4.60 21.75 0.74
C GLY A 259 -4.53 20.82 -0.47
N TYR A 260 -5.66 20.19 -0.86
CA TYR A 260 -5.80 19.41 -2.09
C TYR A 260 -5.32 20.18 -3.35
N LEU A 261 -5.58 21.49 -3.43
CA LEU A 261 -5.19 22.32 -4.58
C LEU A 261 -3.68 22.41 -4.74
N VAL A 262 -2.95 22.37 -3.63
CA VAL A 262 -1.49 22.52 -3.59
C VAL A 262 -0.78 21.17 -3.51
N ALA A 263 -1.49 20.11 -3.11
CA ALA A 263 -0.98 18.76 -3.05
C ALA A 263 -0.46 18.30 -4.42
N VAL A 264 0.76 17.80 -4.45
CA VAL A 264 1.37 17.17 -5.62
C VAL A 264 1.37 15.68 -5.37
N SER A 265 0.99 14.89 -6.38
CA SER A 265 1.13 13.45 -6.28
C SER A 265 2.61 13.13 -6.08
N THR A 266 2.92 12.50 -4.95
CA THR A 266 4.26 11.96 -4.66
C THR A 266 4.70 10.96 -5.74
N ASP A 267 3.74 10.45 -6.52
CA ASP A 267 3.91 9.53 -7.64
C ASP A 267 4.36 10.15 -8.98
N ALA A 268 4.37 11.47 -9.11
CA ALA A 268 4.95 12.15 -10.27
C ALA A 268 6.47 11.90 -10.38
N PHE A 269 7.12 11.69 -9.24
CA PHE A 269 8.52 11.31 -9.13
C PHE A 269 8.62 9.83 -8.74
N ALA A 270 8.45 8.94 -9.71
CA ALA A 270 8.91 7.57 -9.56
C ALA A 270 10.45 7.61 -9.49
N ILE A 271 10.99 7.84 -8.29
CA ILE A 271 12.41 7.70 -8.02
C ILE A 271 12.68 6.20 -7.84
N PRO A 272 13.57 5.56 -8.63
CA PRO A 272 13.68 4.10 -8.72
C PRO A 272 14.28 3.37 -7.49
N PHE A 273 14.33 4.02 -6.32
CA PHE A 273 15.15 3.59 -5.18
C PHE A 273 14.36 3.20 -3.92
N PHE A 274 13.08 2.84 -4.04
CA PHE A 274 12.27 2.35 -2.90
C PHE A 274 12.39 0.83 -2.70
N SER A 275 12.54 0.41 -1.44
CA SER A 275 12.86 -0.95 -0.96
C SER A 275 11.82 -2.03 -1.22
N ASP A 276 10.55 -1.67 -1.46
CA ASP A 276 9.46 -2.64 -1.68
C ASP A 276 9.30 -3.02 -3.16
N THR A 277 10.37 -2.90 -3.95
CA THR A 277 10.35 -3.17 -5.38
C THR A 277 10.94 -4.55 -5.69
N HIS A 278 10.08 -5.50 -6.06
CA HIS A 278 10.45 -6.88 -6.41
C HIS A 278 10.42 -7.08 -7.93
N LYS A 279 10.95 -8.21 -8.39
CA LYS A 279 10.74 -8.66 -9.78
C LYS A 279 9.32 -9.19 -9.91
N LEU A 280 8.65 -8.88 -11.02
CA LEU A 280 7.32 -9.40 -11.33
C LEU A 280 7.35 -10.95 -11.32
N GLY A 281 6.38 -11.57 -10.65
CA GLY A 281 6.30 -13.02 -10.43
C GLY A 281 6.99 -13.53 -9.14
N GLN A 282 7.60 -12.64 -8.35
CA GLN A 282 8.20 -12.96 -7.05
C GLN A 282 7.48 -12.22 -5.90
N GLU A 283 6.21 -11.85 -6.11
CA GLU A 283 5.37 -11.19 -5.12
C GLU A 283 5.07 -12.11 -3.92
N ASP A 284 5.05 -13.43 -4.18
CA ASP A 284 5.05 -14.50 -3.17
C ASP A 284 6.48 -14.90 -2.80
N GLY A 285 7.19 -13.93 -2.25
CA GLY A 285 8.31 -14.20 -1.38
C GLY A 285 8.07 -13.38 -0.14
N VAL A 286 7.62 -14.01 0.96
CA VAL A 286 8.11 -13.56 2.26
C VAL A 286 9.62 -13.50 2.07
N PRO A 287 10.26 -12.33 2.09
CA PRO A 287 11.69 -12.30 1.90
C PRO A 287 12.29 -13.11 3.05
N VAL A 288 12.73 -14.32 2.74
CA VAL A 288 13.67 -15.05 3.57
C VAL A 288 14.97 -14.29 3.38
N TYR A 289 15.14 -13.24 4.18
CA TYR A 289 16.40 -12.53 4.28
C TYR A 289 17.39 -13.47 4.97
N TYR A 290 18.56 -13.64 4.35
CA TYR A 290 19.63 -14.50 4.87
C TYR A 290 20.05 -14.01 6.27
N GLU A 291 19.89 -14.89 7.26
CA GLU A 291 20.13 -14.67 8.70
C GLU A 291 21.61 -14.50 9.08
N SER A 292 22.55 -14.48 8.13
CA SER A 292 23.99 -14.56 8.41
C SER A 292 24.65 -13.25 8.86
N GLU A 293 23.99 -12.10 8.72
CA GLU A 293 24.60 -10.78 9.03
C GLU A 293 24.07 -10.10 10.30
N LEU A 294 23.15 -10.72 11.03
CA LEU A 294 22.45 -10.10 12.17
C LEU A 294 23.06 -10.50 13.51
N ASP A 295 23.34 -9.49 14.34
CA ASP A 295 23.71 -9.68 15.74
C ASP A 295 22.47 -9.96 16.61
N ASP A 296 22.70 -10.29 17.89
CA ASP A 296 21.62 -10.62 18.84
C ASP A 296 20.61 -9.48 19.01
N ALA A 297 21.00 -8.21 18.78
CA ALA A 297 20.10 -7.07 18.86
C ALA A 297 19.17 -6.98 17.64
N GLY A 298 19.69 -7.26 16.45
CA GLY A 298 18.89 -7.25 15.22
C GLY A 298 17.92 -8.42 15.10
N PHE A 299 18.27 -9.57 15.67
CA PHE A 299 17.35 -10.70 15.78
C PHE A 299 16.19 -10.40 16.77
N MET A 300 16.48 -9.73 17.88
CA MET A 300 15.48 -9.37 18.90
C MET A 300 14.45 -8.34 18.40
N LEU A 301 14.90 -7.35 17.63
CA LEU A 301 14.03 -6.33 17.01
C LEU A 301 13.05 -6.92 16.00
N ARG A 302 13.48 -7.94 15.22
CA ARG A 302 12.67 -8.49 14.13
C ARG A 302 11.74 -9.63 14.53
N TYR A 303 12.13 -10.52 15.44
CA TYR A 303 11.44 -11.82 15.54
C TYR A 303 10.59 -12.05 16.80
N LEU A 304 10.83 -11.42 17.96
CA LEU A 304 10.23 -11.90 19.22
C LEU A 304 9.46 -10.90 20.08
N GLY A 305 9.09 -9.72 19.59
CA GLY A 305 8.18 -8.88 20.38
C GLY A 305 7.98 -7.46 19.89
N ALA A 306 7.62 -7.27 18.62
CA ALA A 306 7.46 -5.95 18.01
C ALA A 306 6.61 -4.99 18.87
N ASN A 307 5.55 -5.48 19.54
CA ASN A 307 4.68 -4.61 20.34
C ASN A 307 5.20 -4.30 21.75
N LEU A 308 5.87 -5.23 22.42
CA LEU A 308 6.38 -5.02 23.78
C LEU A 308 7.71 -4.25 23.76
N PHE A 309 8.58 -4.61 22.82
CA PHE A 309 9.89 -3.98 22.67
C PHE A 309 9.76 -2.54 22.16
N ASP A 310 8.87 -2.28 21.19
CA ASP A 310 8.60 -0.90 20.75
C ASP A 310 8.02 -0.04 21.86
N ARG A 311 7.15 -0.59 22.72
CA ARG A 311 6.64 0.12 23.91
C ARG A 311 7.75 0.49 24.89
N LEU A 312 8.70 -0.42 25.14
CA LEU A 312 9.85 -0.15 26.01
C LEU A 312 10.76 0.92 25.39
N LEU A 313 11.05 0.83 24.08
CA LEU A 313 11.80 1.86 23.37
C LEU A 313 11.08 3.22 23.35
N SER A 314 9.75 3.24 23.24
CA SER A 314 8.95 4.47 23.31
C SER A 314 9.11 5.19 24.64
N THR A 315 9.28 4.48 25.76
CA THR A 315 9.52 5.14 27.07
C THR A 315 10.86 5.87 27.09
N VAL A 316 11.90 5.30 26.49
CA VAL A 316 13.22 5.94 26.33
C VAL A 316 13.17 7.09 25.32
N ALA A 317 12.37 6.96 24.25
CA ALA A 317 12.13 8.04 23.28
C ALA A 317 11.51 9.27 23.95
N LEU A 318 10.43 9.07 24.71
CA LEU A 318 9.74 10.14 25.44
C LEU A 318 10.65 10.83 26.47
N ALA A 319 11.44 10.06 27.22
CA ALA A 319 12.35 10.59 28.23
C ALA A 319 13.46 11.48 27.63
N ASN A 320 13.83 11.26 26.36
CA ASN A 320 14.95 11.93 25.69
C ASN A 320 14.53 12.84 24.53
N LYS A 321 13.22 13.11 24.35
CA LYS A 321 12.66 13.89 23.22
C LYS A 321 13.08 13.37 21.84
N LEU A 322 13.20 12.05 21.72
CA LEU A 322 13.51 11.33 20.50
C LEU A 322 12.27 10.60 19.99
N ASP A 323 12.23 10.33 18.69
CA ASP A 323 11.17 9.53 18.09
C ASP A 323 11.51 8.04 18.23
N LEU A 324 10.51 7.16 18.15
CA LEU A 324 10.72 5.70 18.26
C LEU A 324 11.76 5.19 17.25
N ASN A 325 11.75 5.73 16.03
CA ASN A 325 12.71 5.36 14.98
C ASN A 325 14.14 5.77 15.34
N ASP A 326 14.33 6.91 16.01
CA ASP A 326 15.64 7.36 16.47
C ASP A 326 16.20 6.38 17.51
N VAL A 327 15.37 5.98 18.48
CA VAL A 327 15.78 5.07 19.56
C VAL A 327 16.01 3.65 19.04
N LYS A 328 15.28 3.20 18.01
CA LYS A 328 15.52 1.91 17.32
C LYS A 328 16.91 1.88 16.68
N VAL A 329 17.26 2.90 15.91
CA VAL A 329 18.59 3.02 15.29
C VAL A 329 19.68 3.11 16.36
N LEU A 330 19.43 3.90 17.40
CA LEU A 330 20.38 4.09 18.49
C LEU A 330 20.65 2.80 19.28
N TYR A 331 19.60 2.02 19.55
CA TYR A 331 19.70 0.77 20.31
C TYR A 331 20.53 -0.28 19.56
N VAL A 332 20.35 -0.41 18.24
CA VAL A 332 21.15 -1.31 17.39
C VAL A 332 22.62 -0.94 17.47
N LEU A 333 22.94 0.35 17.31
CA LEU A 333 24.30 0.85 17.36
C LEU A 333 24.93 0.72 18.76
N TYR A 334 24.14 0.86 19.82
CA TYR A 334 24.59 0.66 21.20
C TYR A 334 24.94 -0.80 21.50
N LYS A 335 24.10 -1.76 21.08
CA LYS A 335 24.28 -3.17 21.42
C LYS A 335 25.39 -3.87 20.65
N SER A 336 25.52 -3.49 19.40
CA SER A 336 26.38 -4.16 18.44
C SER A 336 27.86 -3.84 18.61
N GLY A 337 28.18 -2.65 19.13
CA GLY A 337 29.55 -2.19 19.33
C GLY A 337 30.40 -2.13 18.05
N ARG A 338 29.78 -2.22 16.86
CA ARG A 338 30.42 -2.15 15.54
C ARG A 338 29.74 -1.11 14.66
N GLY A 339 30.48 -0.62 13.68
CA GLY A 339 29.93 0.23 12.62
C GLY A 339 28.98 -0.54 11.72
N TYR A 340 27.84 0.07 11.39
CA TYR A 340 26.90 -0.43 10.39
C TYR A 340 26.77 0.55 9.23
N ASN A 341 26.57 0.00 8.03
CA ASN A 341 26.13 0.80 6.89
C ASN A 341 24.61 1.03 6.92
N LEU A 342 24.15 1.98 6.11
CA LEU A 342 22.74 2.42 6.10
C LEU A 342 21.76 1.30 5.72
N ASN A 343 22.16 0.40 4.82
CA ASN A 343 21.33 -0.71 4.37
C ASN A 343 21.22 -1.80 5.44
N GLU A 344 22.31 -2.08 6.16
CA GLU A 344 22.30 -2.98 7.31
C GLU A 344 21.43 -2.43 8.43
N LEU A 345 21.53 -1.13 8.75
CA LEU A 345 20.68 -0.48 9.76
C LEU A 345 19.20 -0.54 9.39
N ALA A 346 18.85 -0.24 8.14
CA ALA A 346 17.49 -0.35 7.63
C ALA A 346 16.96 -1.78 7.76
N SER A 347 17.79 -2.76 7.37
CA SER A 347 17.47 -4.18 7.52
C SER A 347 17.20 -4.51 8.99
N ILE A 348 18.15 -4.24 9.88
CA ILE A 348 18.10 -4.63 11.29
C ILE A 348 16.92 -3.99 12.02
N THR A 349 16.70 -2.69 11.81
CA THR A 349 15.66 -1.93 12.51
C THR A 349 14.26 -2.14 11.91
N GLY A 350 14.16 -2.75 10.72
CA GLY A 350 12.93 -2.84 9.94
C GLY A 350 12.44 -1.49 9.41
N LEU A 351 13.27 -0.45 9.48
CA LEU A 351 12.96 0.89 9.00
C LEU A 351 13.36 1.04 7.52
N SER A 352 12.72 1.97 6.82
CA SER A 352 13.19 2.34 5.49
C SER A 352 14.57 3.00 5.59
N VAL A 353 15.38 2.86 4.53
CA VAL A 353 16.68 3.53 4.39
C VAL A 353 16.55 5.03 4.67
N THR A 354 15.46 5.67 4.19
CA THR A 354 15.16 7.09 4.45
C THR A 354 14.90 7.38 5.93
N ALA A 355 14.13 6.54 6.62
CA ALA A 355 13.86 6.70 8.04
C ALA A 355 15.15 6.53 8.86
N CYS A 356 16.01 5.57 8.51
CA CYS A 356 17.34 5.44 9.07
C CYS A 356 18.20 6.69 8.82
N THR A 357 18.18 7.25 7.60
CA THR A 357 18.95 8.47 7.29
C THR A 357 18.50 9.66 8.13
N ILE A 358 17.19 9.86 8.29
CA ILE A 358 16.64 10.95 9.11
C ILE A 358 17.04 10.76 10.57
N ALA A 359 16.87 9.55 11.10
CA ALA A 359 17.25 9.20 12.47
C ALA A 359 18.75 9.41 12.71
N LEU A 360 19.61 8.92 11.82
CA LEU A 360 21.05 9.10 11.91
C LEU A 360 21.45 10.57 11.86
N THR A 361 20.88 11.35 10.94
CA THR A 361 21.17 12.78 10.82
C THR A 361 20.81 13.53 12.12
N LYS A 362 19.66 13.21 12.70
CA LYS A 362 19.18 13.79 13.97
C LYS A 362 20.07 13.37 15.15
N LEU A 363 20.43 12.09 15.25
CA LEU A 363 21.27 11.54 16.32
C LEU A 363 22.72 12.04 16.24
N ILE A 364 23.24 12.26 15.04
CA ILE A 364 24.54 12.92 14.81
C ILE A 364 24.48 14.39 15.25
N ALA A 365 23.43 15.12 14.86
CA ALA A 365 23.25 16.52 15.26
C ALA A 365 23.12 16.70 16.79
N LEU A 366 22.50 15.73 17.46
CA LEU A 366 22.38 15.67 18.92
C LEU A 366 23.64 15.11 19.62
N GLY A 367 24.63 14.63 18.85
CA GLY A 367 25.92 14.17 19.37
C GLY A 367 25.92 12.77 19.98
N HIS A 368 24.89 11.96 19.71
CA HIS A 368 24.76 10.58 20.21
C HIS A 368 25.49 9.53 19.35
N ILE A 369 25.81 9.86 18.10
CA ILE A 369 26.46 8.97 17.13
C ILE A 369 27.65 9.70 16.50
N ARG A 370 28.71 8.94 16.15
CA ARG A 370 29.85 9.40 15.35
C ARG A 370 29.95 8.58 14.07
N ILE A 371 30.39 9.23 12.98
CA ILE A 371 30.79 8.57 11.73
C ILE A 371 32.23 8.10 11.88
N THR A 372 32.48 6.81 11.70
CA THR A 372 33.80 6.19 11.96
C THR A 372 34.60 5.85 10.71
N ASP A 373 33.94 5.58 9.58
CA ASP A 373 34.63 5.21 8.34
C ASP A 373 34.01 5.87 7.10
N VAL A 374 34.87 6.30 6.17
CA VAL A 374 34.49 6.95 4.91
C VAL A 374 35.31 6.33 3.78
N ASP A 375 34.82 5.22 3.22
CA ASP A 375 35.45 4.61 2.06
C ASP A 375 35.09 5.38 0.78
N LEU A 376 36.06 6.12 0.25
CA LEU A 376 35.91 6.98 -0.94
C LEU A 376 36.22 6.26 -2.26
N PHE A 377 36.73 5.02 -2.22
CA PHE A 377 37.16 4.30 -3.42
C PHE A 377 36.46 2.95 -3.66
N GLY A 378 35.56 2.52 -2.76
CA GLY A 378 34.64 1.40 -2.98
C GLY A 378 33.28 1.64 -2.31
N GLU A 379 32.20 1.65 -3.10
CA GLU A 379 30.78 1.60 -2.66
C GLU A 379 30.25 2.62 -1.61
N HIS A 380 30.90 3.75 -1.32
CA HIS A 380 30.34 4.82 -0.49
C HIS A 380 29.71 4.34 0.85
N LYS A 381 30.35 3.42 1.58
CA LYS A 381 29.83 2.92 2.86
C LYS A 381 30.27 3.82 4.00
N LEU A 382 29.32 4.60 4.54
CA LEU A 382 29.48 5.32 5.80
C LEU A 382 29.11 4.40 6.97
N SER A 383 30.04 4.25 7.92
CA SER A 383 29.82 3.48 9.14
C SER A 383 29.52 4.40 10.33
N TYR A 384 28.50 4.03 11.11
CA TYR A 384 28.04 4.80 12.27
C TYR A 384 28.29 4.04 13.57
N GLU A 385 28.79 4.73 14.60
CA GLU A 385 29.06 4.16 15.93
C GLU A 385 28.38 4.98 17.02
N TYR A 386 27.83 4.29 18.03
CA TYR A 386 27.22 4.93 19.20
C TYR A 386 28.28 5.58 20.11
N LYS A 387 27.99 6.79 20.59
CA LYS A 387 28.83 7.47 21.57
C LYS A 387 28.26 7.27 22.97
N ASN A 388 29.00 6.55 23.83
CA ASN A 388 28.64 6.33 25.24
C ASN A 388 28.15 7.61 25.91
N GLY A 389 26.99 7.55 26.58
CA GLY A 389 26.31 8.74 27.07
C GLY A 389 25.29 8.47 28.17
N LYS A 390 24.48 9.48 28.49
CA LYS A 390 23.47 9.42 29.57
C LYS A 390 22.34 8.41 29.33
N MET A 391 22.24 7.84 28.13
CA MET A 391 21.19 6.89 27.74
C MET A 391 21.61 5.43 27.93
N ASP A 392 22.88 5.15 28.25
CA ASP A 392 23.42 3.79 28.37
C ASP A 392 22.66 2.98 29.43
N GLU A 393 22.40 3.57 30.61
CA GLU A 393 21.65 2.93 31.69
C GLU A 393 20.20 2.63 31.29
N GLN A 394 19.58 3.53 30.51
CA GLN A 394 18.21 3.37 30.04
C GLN A 394 18.10 2.28 28.96
N LEU A 395 19.04 2.26 28.01
CA LEU A 395 19.09 1.27 26.94
C LEU A 395 19.49 -0.13 27.47
N ALA A 396 20.34 -0.20 28.48
CA ALA A 396 20.66 -1.46 29.17
C ALA A 396 19.43 -2.05 29.86
N LYS A 397 18.67 -1.20 30.59
CA LYS A 397 17.48 -1.62 31.33
C LYS A 397 16.37 -2.19 30.43
N ILE A 398 16.26 -1.75 29.18
CA ILE A 398 15.26 -2.28 28.23
C ILE A 398 15.38 -3.81 28.08
N ILE A 399 16.59 -4.36 28.03
CA ILE A 399 16.80 -5.80 27.87
C ILE A 399 16.37 -6.54 29.12
N ASP A 400 16.71 -6.02 30.29
CA ASP A 400 16.37 -6.63 31.57
C ASP A 400 14.85 -6.61 31.78
N ASP A 401 14.20 -5.48 31.50
CA ASP A 401 12.74 -5.34 31.55
C ASP A 401 12.05 -6.25 30.53
N TYR A 402 12.55 -6.29 29.28
CA TYR A 402 12.02 -7.18 28.25
C TYR A 402 12.17 -8.66 28.64
N THR A 403 13.33 -9.05 29.13
CA THR A 403 13.62 -10.44 29.54
C THR A 403 12.77 -10.83 30.75
N SER A 404 12.69 -9.97 31.75
CA SER A 404 11.85 -10.17 32.94
C SER A 404 10.37 -10.36 32.57
N VAL A 405 9.85 -9.52 31.67
CA VAL A 405 8.46 -9.63 31.20
C VAL A 405 8.24 -10.85 30.30
N SER A 406 9.19 -11.16 29.41
CA SER A 406 9.07 -12.27 28.45
C SER A 406 9.12 -13.65 29.11
N PHE A 407 9.81 -13.76 30.25
CA PHE A 407 9.90 -15.00 31.02
C PHE A 407 9.06 -14.98 32.31
N MET A 408 8.13 -14.03 32.44
CA MET A 408 7.28 -13.91 33.62
C MET A 408 6.42 -15.17 33.79
N GLY A 409 6.61 -15.89 34.91
CA GLY A 409 5.89 -17.13 35.20
C GLY A 409 6.49 -18.40 34.57
N ILE A 410 7.64 -18.31 33.90
CA ILE A 410 8.40 -19.46 33.39
C ILE A 410 9.46 -19.87 34.43
N SER A 411 9.66 -21.17 34.64
CA SER A 411 10.66 -21.66 35.59
C SER A 411 12.08 -21.37 35.09
N ASP A 412 13.04 -21.20 36.02
CA ASP A 412 14.44 -20.95 35.64
C ASP A 412 15.02 -22.08 34.79
N GLN A 413 14.59 -23.32 35.05
CA GLN A 413 15.01 -24.50 34.28
C GLN A 413 14.49 -24.47 32.83
N ASP A 414 13.22 -24.12 32.62
CA ASP A 414 12.63 -24.00 31.28
C ASP A 414 13.23 -22.82 30.51
N ARG A 415 13.56 -21.73 31.21
CA ARG A 415 14.24 -20.57 30.66
C ARG A 415 15.65 -20.93 30.18
N GLU A 416 16.44 -21.62 30.99
CA GLU A 416 17.79 -22.08 30.60
C GLU A 416 17.72 -23.01 29.39
N GLN A 417 16.78 -23.96 29.39
CA GLN A 417 16.59 -24.88 28.28
C GLN A 417 16.18 -24.17 26.98
N TYR A 418 15.30 -23.16 27.06
CA TYR A 418 14.91 -22.34 25.92
C TYR A 418 16.11 -21.56 25.36
N LEU A 419 16.90 -20.93 26.23
CA LEU A 419 18.09 -20.16 25.81
C LEU A 419 19.16 -21.06 25.18
N GLU A 420 19.41 -22.25 25.72
CA GLU A 420 20.32 -23.22 25.12
C GLU A 420 19.83 -23.70 23.75
N THR A 421 18.53 -23.99 23.62
CA THR A 421 17.92 -24.44 22.36
C THR A 421 18.04 -23.35 21.30
N ARG A 422 17.73 -22.12 21.67
CA ARG A 422 17.88 -20.94 20.81
C ARG A 422 19.33 -20.76 20.34
N LYS A 423 20.30 -20.89 21.25
CA LYS A 423 21.72 -20.79 20.91
C LYS A 423 22.15 -21.89 19.94
N LYS A 424 21.71 -23.13 20.14
CA LYS A 424 21.99 -24.24 19.21
C LYS A 424 21.41 -24.00 17.82
N ILE A 425 20.20 -23.45 17.73
CA ILE A 425 19.57 -23.06 16.47
C ILE A 425 20.42 -22.01 15.75
N GLN A 426 20.86 -20.96 16.46
CA GLN A 426 21.74 -19.93 15.91
C GLN A 426 23.09 -20.48 15.43
N ASP A 427 23.72 -21.35 16.21
CA ASP A 427 25.01 -21.96 15.86
C ASP A 427 24.87 -22.87 14.62
N ASN A 428 23.72 -23.53 14.44
CA ASN A 428 23.43 -24.32 13.25
C ASN A 428 23.33 -23.42 12.01
N PHE A 429 22.60 -22.30 12.08
CA PHE A 429 22.50 -21.34 10.98
C PHE A 429 23.87 -20.79 10.57
N LYS A 430 24.73 -20.47 11.55
CA LYS A 430 26.10 -20.02 11.27
C LYS A 430 26.95 -21.07 10.56
N ARG A 431 26.83 -22.35 10.94
CA ARG A 431 27.61 -23.45 10.35
C ARG A 431 27.24 -23.72 8.89
N THR A 432 25.97 -23.58 8.52
CA THR A 432 25.51 -23.83 7.14
C THR A 432 25.95 -22.74 6.16
N MET A 433 26.30 -21.55 6.66
CA MET A 433 26.69 -20.39 5.84
C MET A 433 28.20 -20.36 5.50
N VAL A 434 29.06 -20.93 6.36
CA VAL A 434 30.52 -20.97 6.11
C VAL A 434 30.88 -22.02 5.05
N SER A 435 30.02 -23.01 4.78
CA SER A 435 30.29 -24.05 3.78
C SER A 435 29.96 -23.67 2.34
N GLU A 436 29.44 -22.47 2.08
CA GLU A 436 29.15 -21.96 0.71
C GLU A 436 30.26 -21.04 0.16
N GLU A 437 31.32 -20.77 0.93
CA GLU A 437 32.49 -19.97 0.51
C GLU A 437 33.78 -20.80 0.27
N GLU A 438 33.74 -22.14 0.35
CA GLU A 438 34.77 -23.05 -0.18
C GLU A 438 34.28 -23.73 -1.47
#